data_AF-A0A453EVS2-F1
#
_entry.id   AF-A0A453EVS2-F1
#
_cell.length_a   1.000
_cell.length_b   1.000
_cell.length_c   1.000
_cell.angle_alpha   90.00
_cell.angle_beta   90.00
_cell.angle_gamma   90.00
#
_symmetry.space_group_name_H-M   'P 1'
#
loop_
_entity.id
_entity.type
_entity.pdbx_description
1 polymer ?
#
loop_
_entity_poly.entity_id
_entity_poly.type
_entity_poly.pdbx_seq_one_letter_code
_entity_poly.pdbx_strand_id
1 'polypeptide(L)'
;MAGRSNIPANNSALIAIIADEDTVTGFLMAGVGNVDLRKKTNYLLVDNKTTVKQIEDAFKEFTAREDIAIVLISQYVSKPLL
;
A
#
# COMPACT_ATOMS: atom_id res chain seq x y z
N MET A 1 -9.19 14.81 -26.80
CA MET A 1 -9.31 15.15 -25.37
C MET A 1 -10.06 14.02 -24.69
N ALA A 2 -9.34 13.09 -24.05
CA ALA A 2 -9.96 11.97 -23.34
C ALA A 2 -10.63 12.50 -22.06
N GLY A 3 -11.91 12.18 -21.88
CA GLY A 3 -12.66 12.52 -20.68
C GLY A 3 -11.98 11.95 -19.46
N ARG A 4 -11.32 12.81 -18.68
CA ARG A 4 -10.91 12.47 -17.32
C ARG A 4 -12.20 12.25 -16.54
N SER A 5 -12.48 11.00 -16.17
CA SER A 5 -13.39 10.72 -15.08
C SER A 5 -12.95 11.59 -13.91
N ASN A 6 -13.83 12.47 -13.44
CA ASN A 6 -13.57 13.27 -12.26
C ASN A 6 -13.51 12.29 -11.09
N ILE A 7 -12.30 11.87 -10.70
CA ILE A 7 -12.10 11.08 -9.49
C ILE A 7 -12.56 12.01 -8.36
N PRO A 8 -13.65 11.68 -7.64
CA PRO A 8 -14.05 12.49 -6.51
C PRO A 8 -12.84 12.56 -5.58
N ALA A 9 -12.28 13.75 -5.40
CA ALA A 9 -11.21 13.97 -4.45
C ALA A 9 -11.86 14.11 -3.07
N ASN A 10 -12.33 12.99 -2.51
CA ASN A 10 -12.48 12.90 -1.07
C ASN A 10 -11.10 13.20 -0.46
N ASN A 11 -11.08 14.12 0.50
CA ASN A 11 -9.92 14.85 1.03
C ASN A 11 -8.82 13.97 1.71
N SER A 12 -8.80 12.67 1.45
CA SER A 12 -7.94 11.68 2.12
C SER A 12 -7.79 10.41 1.26
N ALA A 13 -7.29 10.56 0.03
CA ALA A 13 -6.83 9.43 -0.77
C ALA A 13 -5.44 9.02 -0.28
N LEU A 14 -5.36 7.90 0.43
CA LEU A 14 -4.12 7.35 0.97
C LEU A 14 -3.40 6.45 -0.05
N ILE A 15 -2.09 6.36 0.11
CA ILE A 15 -1.24 5.42 -0.61
C ILE A 15 -0.92 4.28 0.36
N ALA A 16 -1.08 3.03 -0.07
CA ALA A 16 -0.61 1.87 0.67
C ALA A 16 0.64 1.26 0.04
N ILE A 17 1.52 0.67 0.84
CA ILE A 17 2.86 0.22 0.39
C ILE A 17 3.12 -1.22 0.84
N ILE A 18 3.57 -2.07 -0.07
CA ILE A 18 4.04 -3.43 0.21
C ILE A 18 5.46 -3.54 -0.33
N ALA A 19 6.45 -3.41 0.56
CA ALA A 19 7.85 -3.33 0.17
C ALA A 19 8.77 -3.71 1.34
N ASP A 20 10.08 -3.76 1.08
CA ASP A 20 11.14 -3.96 2.06
C ASP A 20 11.31 -2.73 2.95
N GLU A 21 12.10 -2.91 4.00
CA GLU A 21 12.36 -1.91 5.01
C GLU A 21 12.90 -0.61 4.44
N ASP A 22 13.86 -0.67 3.51
CA ASP A 22 14.47 0.52 2.93
C ASP A 22 13.44 1.34 2.12
N THR A 23 12.62 0.67 1.30
CA THR A 23 11.58 1.33 0.51
C THR A 23 10.49 1.93 1.40
N VAL A 24 9.97 1.15 2.36
CA VAL A 24 8.93 1.63 3.29
C VAL A 24 9.44 2.82 4.08
N THR A 25 10.68 2.76 4.59
CA THR A 25 11.28 3.84 5.38
C THR A 25 11.39 5.13 4.56
N GLY A 26 11.81 5.05 3.29
CA GLY A 26 11.87 6.21 2.39
C GLY A 26 10.50 6.88 2.19
N PHE A 27 9.44 6.09 2.07
CA PHE A 27 8.08 6.63 1.96
C PHE A 27 7.56 7.22 3.26
N LEU A 28 7.86 6.59 4.40
CA LEU A 28 7.53 7.15 5.72
C LEU A 28 8.18 8.53 5.90
N MET A 29 9.45 8.68 5.49
CA MET A 29 10.15 9.97 5.50
C MET A 29 9.54 11.01 4.54
N ALA A 30 8.95 10.55 3.43
CA ALA A 30 8.23 11.40 2.48
C ALA A 30 6.81 11.79 2.94
N GLY A 31 6.38 11.35 4.13
CA GLY A 31 5.06 11.64 4.69
C GLY A 31 3.96 10.65 4.28
N VAL A 32 4.32 9.52 3.67
CA VAL A 32 3.39 8.45 3.28
C VAL A 32 3.46 7.32 4.30
N GLY A 33 2.52 7.29 5.25
CA GLY A 33 2.58 6.37 6.39
C GLY A 33 1.49 6.61 7.43
N ASN A 34 0.22 6.56 7.03
CA ASN A 34 -0.88 6.83 7.93
C ASN A 34 -1.13 5.65 8.87
N VAL A 35 -1.22 5.95 10.17
CA VAL A 35 -1.65 5.01 11.21
C VAL A 35 -3.05 5.41 11.63
N ASP A 36 -4.02 4.55 11.37
CA ASP A 36 -5.41 4.79 11.80
C ASP A 36 -5.54 4.69 13.33
N LEU A 37 -6.65 5.18 13.89
CA LEU A 37 -7.01 5.13 15.31
C LEU A 37 -6.92 3.71 15.90
N ARG A 38 -7.10 2.69 15.05
CA ARG A 38 -6.98 1.25 15.40
C ARG A 38 -5.54 0.72 15.33
N LYS A 39 -4.55 1.60 15.18
CA LYS A 39 -3.13 1.27 14.95
C LYS A 39 -2.88 0.44 13.69
N LYS A 40 -3.78 0.52 12.71
CA LYS A 40 -3.57 -0.12 11.40
C LYS A 40 -2.73 0.79 10.52
N THR A 41 -1.64 0.25 10.02
CA THR A 41 -0.76 0.90 9.05
C THR A 41 -1.31 0.74 7.64
N ASN A 42 -0.98 1.66 6.76
CA ASN A 42 -1.15 1.55 5.32
C ASN A 42 0.11 0.96 4.65
N TYR A 43 0.91 0.16 5.36
CA TYR A 43 2.08 -0.48 4.78
C TYR A 43 2.34 -1.85 5.39
N LEU A 44 2.93 -2.74 4.57
CA LEU A 44 3.47 -4.03 4.96
C LEU A 44 4.97 -4.05 4.67
N LEU A 45 5.76 -4.29 5.72
CA LEU A 45 7.18 -4.61 5.61
C LEU A 45 7.34 -6.06 5.16
N VAL A 46 8.06 -6.26 4.07
CA VAL A 46 8.34 -7.56 3.50
C VAL A 46 9.79 -7.93 3.76
N ASP A 47 9.97 -9.03 4.48
CA ASP A 47 11.26 -9.64 4.78
C ASP A 47 11.27 -11.12 4.33
N ASN A 48 12.39 -11.80 4.57
CA ASN A 48 12.54 -13.22 4.23
C ASN A 48 11.62 -14.16 5.05
N LYS A 49 10.98 -13.66 6.11
CA LYS A 49 10.05 -14.43 6.94
C LYS A 49 8.59 -14.20 6.53
N THR A 50 8.35 -13.18 5.72
CA THR A 50 7.03 -12.80 5.24
C THR A 50 6.57 -13.82 4.20
N THR A 51 5.46 -14.48 4.50
CA THR A 51 4.88 -15.51 3.62
C THR A 51 4.10 -14.87 2.48
N VAL A 52 3.98 -15.57 1.35
CA VAL A 52 3.14 -15.15 0.21
C VAL A 52 1.70 -14.92 0.66
N LYS A 53 1.18 -15.75 1.57
CA LYS A 53 -0.16 -15.59 2.14
C LYS A 53 -0.32 -14.26 2.89
N GLN A 54 0.68 -13.82 3.66
CA GLN A 54 0.62 -12.52 4.34
C GLN A 54 0.62 -11.35 3.35
N ILE A 55 1.36 -11.47 2.24
CA ILE A 55 1.35 -10.47 1.16
C ILE A 55 -0.03 -10.42 0.50
N GLU A 56 -0.64 -11.56 0.20
CA GLU A 56 -1.99 -11.64 -0.38
C GLU A 56 -3.05 -11.07 0.56
N ASP A 57 -2.99 -11.41 1.84
CA ASP A 57 -3.95 -10.95 2.85
C ASP A 57 -3.84 -9.42 3.02
N ALA A 58 -2.62 -8.87 3.03
CA ALA A 58 -2.40 -7.42 3.07
C ALA A 58 -2.87 -6.73 1.79
N PHE A 59 -2.64 -7.32 0.61
CA PHE A 59 -3.13 -6.78 -0.65
C PHE A 59 -4.67 -6.75 -0.69
N LYS A 60 -5.33 -7.82 -0.25
CA LYS A 60 -6.80 -7.86 -0.12
C LYS A 60 -7.31 -6.82 0.88
N GLU A 61 -6.63 -6.66 2.01
CA GLU A 61 -6.99 -5.65 3.01
C GLU A 61 -6.86 -4.21 2.46
N PHE A 62 -5.76 -3.91 1.77
CA PHE A 62 -5.52 -2.57 1.22
C PHE A 62 -6.45 -2.25 0.04
N THR A 63 -6.81 -3.23 -0.78
CA THR A 63 -7.75 -3.04 -1.89
C THR A 63 -9.21 -2.98 -1.44
N ALA A 64 -9.56 -3.55 -0.28
CA ALA A 64 -10.90 -3.46 0.30
C ALA A 64 -11.21 -2.11 0.98
N ARG A 65 -10.19 -1.25 1.16
CA ARG A 65 -10.31 0.04 1.83
C ARG A 65 -10.66 1.15 0.84
N GLU A 66 -11.78 1.83 1.08
CA GLU A 66 -12.27 2.93 0.22
C GLU A 66 -11.42 4.22 0.32
N ASP A 67 -10.59 4.34 1.36
CA ASP A 67 -9.69 5.47 1.59
C ASP A 67 -8.29 5.28 0.96
N ILE A 68 -8.01 4.13 0.35
CA ILE A 68 -6.76 3.86 -0.37
C ILE A 68 -6.99 4.03 -1.87
N ALA A 69 -6.28 4.98 -2.48
CA ALA A 69 -6.36 5.22 -3.92
C ALA A 69 -5.28 4.47 -4.72
N ILE A 70 -4.12 4.23 -4.10
CA ILE A 70 -2.96 3.62 -4.76
C ILE A 70 -2.36 2.58 -3.83
N VAL A 71 -2.09 1.37 -4.36
CA VAL A 71 -1.27 0.36 -3.69
C VAL A 71 0.04 0.23 -4.46
N LEU A 72 1.15 0.57 -3.81
CA LEU A 72 2.51 0.43 -4.34
C LEU A 72 3.10 -0.90 -3.87
N ILE A 73 3.60 -1.71 -4.79
CA ILE A 73 4.22 -3.00 -4.49
C ILE A 73 5.60 -3.04 -5.13
N SER A 74 6.62 -3.35 -4.35
CA SER A 74 7.97 -3.55 -4.89
C SER A 74 8.00 -4.77 -5.80
N GLN A 75 8.57 -4.63 -7.00
CA GLN A 75 8.53 -5.67 -8.03
C GLN A 75 9.15 -7.00 -7.57
N TYR A 76 10.19 -6.99 -6.75
CA TYR A 76 10.78 -8.25 -6.26
C TYR A 76 9.85 -8.99 -5.29
N VAL A 77 8.94 -8.28 -4.60
CA VAL A 77 7.89 -8.84 -3.75
C VAL A 77 6.77 -9.47 -4.60
N SER A 78 6.51 -8.94 -5.80
CA SER A 78 5.43 -9.43 -6.67
C SER A 78 5.85 -10.60 -7.57
N LYS A 79 7.15 -10.91 -7.69
CA LYS A 79 7.65 -12.03 -8.50
C LYS A 79 7.10 -13.42 -8.12
N PRO A 80 6.81 -13.73 -6.85
CA PRO A 80 6.15 -14.98 -6.49
C PRO A 80 4.66 -15.04 -6.86
N LEU A 81 4.06 -13.92 -7.30
CA LEU A 81 2.62 -13.74 -7.53
C LEU A 81 2.22 -13.60 -9.01
N LEU A 82 3.17 -13.60 -9.95
CA LEU A 82 2.99 -13.55 -11.42
C LEU A 82 3.76 -14.69 -12.08
#